data_AF-A0A520CGU0-F1
#
_entry.id   AF-A0A520CGU0-F1
#
_cell.length_a   1.000
_cell.length_b   1.000
_cell.length_c   1.000
_cell.angle_alpha   90.00
_cell.angle_beta   90.00
_cell.angle_gamma   90.00
#
_symmetry.space_group_name_H-M   'P 1'
#
loop_
_entity.id
_entity.type
_entity.pdbx_description
1 polymer ?
#
loop_
_entity_poly.entity_id
_entity_poly.type
_entity_poly.pdbx_seq_one_letter_code
_entity_poly.pdbx_strand_id
1 'polypeptide(L)' 'AAHEIMLGTPAIRNLIREGKVAQMYSSIQTGQGQGMQTLDQNLTDLVRRSVISAAEARGKAKIPENFPG' A
#
# COMPACT_ATOMS: atom_id res chain seq x y z
N ALA A 1 -3.67 -8.76 -10.63
CA ALA A 1 -4.35 -8.49 -9.35
C ALA A 1 -3.48 -7.55 -8.51
N ALA A 2 -4.08 -6.58 -7.81
CA ALA A 2 -3.37 -5.69 -6.89
C ALA A 2 -3.59 -6.16 -5.45
N HIS A 3 -2.55 -6.11 -4.62
CA HIS A 3 -2.56 -6.58 -3.24
C HIS A 3 -1.86 -5.59 -2.31
N GLU A 4 -2.37 -5.50 -1.09
CA GLU A 4 -1.69 -4.89 0.05
C GLU A 4 -1.09 -6.01 0.91
N ILE A 5 0.17 -5.83 1.33
CA ILE A 5 0.93 -6.82 2.09
C ILE A 5 1.51 -6.14 3.33
N MET A 6 1.09 -6.59 4.50
CA MET A 6 1.66 -6.21 5.79
C MET A 6 2.24 -7.45 6.47
N LEU A 7 3.52 -7.40 6.84
CA LEU A 7 4.13 -8.49 7.61
C LEU A 7 3.97 -8.23 9.11
N GLY A 8 3.61 -9.27 9.85
CA GLY A 8 3.40 -9.23 11.30
C GLY A 8 4.69 -9.14 12.11
N THR A 9 5.49 -8.09 11.88
CA THR A 9 6.73 -7.82 12.62
C THR A 9 6.44 -7.49 14.09
N PRO A 10 7.44 -7.58 15.00
CA PRO A 10 7.26 -7.18 16.39
C PRO A 10 6.73 -5.75 16.55
N ALA A 11 7.16 -4.82 15.69
CA ALA A 11 6.69 -3.44 15.68
C ALA A 11 5.18 -3.34 15.34
N ILE A 12 4.73 -4.01 14.27
CA ILE A 12 3.32 -4.05 13.89
C ILE A 12 2.46 -4.67 15.01
N ARG A 13 2.90 -5.79 15.59
CA ARG A 13 2.20 -6.42 16.71
C ARG A 13 2.10 -5.49 17.91
N ASN A 14 3.11 -4.66 18.15
CA ASN A 14 3.05 -3.66 19.20
C ASN A 14 2.02 -2.58 18.90
N LEU A 15 1.99 -2.05 17.67
CA LEU A 15 0.99 -1.07 17.24
C LEU A 15 -0.44 -1.61 17.35
N ILE A 16 -0.66 -2.89 17.06
CA ILE A 16 -1.96 -3.55 17.25
C ILE A 16 -2.37 -3.55 18.72
N ARG A 17 -1.46 -3.94 19.64
CA ARG A 17 -1.75 -3.94 21.09
C ARG A 17 -2.07 -2.54 21.62
N GLU A 18 -1.46 -1.51 21.05
CA GLU A 18 -1.67 -0.11 21.42
C GLU A 18 -2.85 0.55 20.68
N GLY A 19 -3.54 -0.16 19.78
CA GLY A 19 -4.66 0.39 19.00
C GLY A 19 -4.23 1.45 17.97
N LYS A 20 -2.94 1.55 17.64
CA LYS A 20 -2.37 2.59 16.77
C LYS A 20 -2.46 2.22 15.28
N VAL A 21 -3.68 1.97 14.81
CA VAL A 21 -3.95 1.49 13.45
C VAL A 21 -3.41 2.43 12.38
N ALA A 22 -3.55 3.75 12.57
CA ALA A 22 -3.06 4.74 11.60
C ALA A 22 -1.53 4.64 11.38
N GLN A 23 -0.76 4.33 12.43
CA GLN A 23 0.70 4.18 12.34
C GLN A 23 1.13 2.91 11.62
N MET A 24 0.26 1.91 11.52
CA MET A 24 0.55 0.69 10.76
C MET A 24 0.69 0.98 9.27
N TYR A 25 -0.08 1.96 8.73
CA TYR A 25 0.03 2.34 7.32
C TYR A 25 1.42 2.91 6.98
N SER A 26 1.95 3.81 7.82
CA SER A 26 3.31 4.33 7.70
C SER A 26 4.37 3.22 7.79
N SER A 27 4.10 2.19 8.59
CA SER A 27 4.98 1.03 8.73
C SER A 27 5.00 0.16 7.47
N ILE A 28 3.85 -0.06 6.81
CA ILE A 28 3.80 -0.74 5.51
C ILE A 28 4.57 0.06 4.45
N GLN A 29 4.36 1.39 4.40
CA GLN A 29 4.97 2.26 3.40
C GLN A 29 6.50 2.23 3.45
N THR A 30 7.07 2.21 4.66
CA THR A 30 8.53 2.14 4.88
C THR A 30 9.07 0.71 4.90
N GLY A 31 8.20 -0.29 5.08
CA GLY A 31 8.53 -1.71 5.12
C GLY A 31 8.80 -2.37 3.76
N GLN A 32 8.91 -1.60 2.68
CA GLN A 32 9.05 -2.14 1.32
C GLN A 32 10.25 -3.07 1.17
N GLY A 33 11.39 -2.75 1.81
CA GLY A 33 12.59 -3.60 1.80
C GLY A 33 12.41 -4.95 2.49
N GLN A 34 11.39 -5.10 3.33
CA GLN A 34 11.03 -6.36 3.98
C GLN A 34 9.96 -7.14 3.19
N GLY A 35 9.50 -6.61 2.05
CA GLY A 35 8.42 -7.21 1.26
C GLY A 35 7.01 -6.71 1.64
N MET A 36 6.90 -5.65 2.45
CA MET A 36 5.62 -4.97 2.65
C MET A 36 5.26 -4.13 1.43
N GLN A 37 3.98 -3.91 1.19
CA GLN A 37 3.52 -3.12 0.05
C GLN A 37 2.14 -2.56 0.33
N THR A 38 1.94 -1.25 0.14
CA THR A 38 0.59 -0.67 0.18
C THR A 38 -0.16 -0.95 -1.11
N LEU A 39 -1.49 -0.91 -1.07
CA LEU A 39 -2.29 -1.05 -2.30
C LEU A 39 -1.89 -0.02 -3.37
N ASP A 40 -1.70 1.25 -2.97
CA ASP A 40 -1.33 2.34 -3.88
C ASP A 40 0.04 2.12 -4.54
N GLN A 41 1.01 1.58 -3.80
CA GLN A 41 2.33 1.21 -4.36
C GLN A 41 2.18 0.12 -5.43
N ASN A 42 1.34 -0.89 -5.18
CA ASN A 42 1.09 -1.95 -6.15
C ASN A 42 0.35 -1.46 -7.39
N LEU A 43 -0.69 -0.64 -7.20
CA LEU A 43 -1.40 0.01 -8.31
C LEU A 43 -0.46 0.88 -9.14
N THR A 44 0.43 1.64 -8.50
CA THR A 44 1.44 2.46 -9.19
C THR A 44 2.38 1.59 -10.02
N ASP A 45 2.85 0.46 -9.48
CA ASP A 45 3.68 -0.49 -10.22
C ASP A 45 2.93 -1.09 -11.43
N LEU A 46 1.67 -1.49 -11.26
CA LEU A 46 0.85 -2.03 -12.34
C LEU A 46 0.61 -1.01 -13.46
N VAL A 47 0.39 0.27 -13.12
CA VAL A 47 0.28 1.35 -14.13
C VAL A 47 1.62 1.57 -14.83
N ARG A 48 2.73 1.63 -14.09
CA ARG A 48 4.08 1.79 -14.65
C ARG A 48 4.45 0.65 -15.61
N ARG A 49 3.97 -0.56 -15.33
CA ARG A 49 4.15 -1.75 -16.16
C ARG A 49 3.09 -1.88 -17.27
N SER A 50 2.20 -0.88 -17.40
CA SER A 50 1.11 -0.85 -18.37
C SER A 50 0.17 -2.06 -18.30
N VAL A 51 0.05 -2.68 -17.12
CA VAL A 51 -0.88 -3.80 -16.88
C VAL A 51 -2.30 -3.28 -16.69
N ILE A 52 -2.45 -2.06 -16.17
CA ILE A 52 -3.73 -1.36 -15.99
C ILE A 52 -3.57 0.10 -16.39
N SER A 53 -4.68 0.77 -16.73
CA SER A 53 -4.68 2.21 -16.97
C SER A 53 -4.64 3.01 -15.67
N ALA A 54 -4.16 4.26 -15.73
CA ALA A 54 -4.18 5.16 -14.58
C ALA A 54 -5.61 5.48 -14.11
N ALA A 55 -6.57 5.52 -15.03
CA ALA A 55 -7.99 5.68 -14.72
C ALA A 55 -8.57 4.49 -13.93
N GLU A 56 -8.22 3.25 -14.30
CA GLU A 56 -8.63 2.06 -13.55
C GLU A 56 -7.99 2.02 -12.16
N ALA A 57 -6.69 2.36 -12.07
CA ALA A 57 -5.99 2.45 -10.79
C ALA A 57 -6.63 3.50 -9.88
N ARG A 58 -6.99 4.67 -10.42
CA ARG A 58 -7.65 5.75 -9.69
C ARG A 58 -8.96 5.32 -9.02
N GLY A 59 -9.76 4.48 -9.70
CA GLY A 59 -11.01 3.96 -9.15
C GLY A 59 -10.85 2.95 -8.01
N LYS A 60 -9.64 2.44 -7.78
CA LYS A 60 -9.32 1.43 -6.76
C LYS A 60 -8.31 1.90 -5.71
N ALA A 61 -7.62 3.01 -5.97
CA ALA A 61 -6.62 3.58 -5.10
C ALA A 61 -7.24 4.15 -3.82
N LYS A 62 -6.48 4.07 -2.72
CA LYS A 62 -6.82 4.73 -1.47
C LYS A 62 -6.59 6.24 -1.56
N ILE A 63 -5.59 6.65 -2.33
CA ILE A 63 -5.30 8.06 -2.65
C ILE A 63 -5.40 8.24 -4.18
N PRO A 64 -6.60 8.54 -4.70
CA PRO A 64 -6.83 8.72 -6.13
C PRO A 64 -6.00 9.85 -6.75
N GLU A 65 -5.61 10.86 -5.96
CA GLU A 65 -4.77 11.97 -6.42
C GLU A 65 -3.41 11.52 -6.97
N ASN A 66 -2.90 10.37 -6.54
CA ASN A 66 -1.61 9.83 -7.01
C ASN A 66 -1.67 9.31 -8.46
N PHE A 67 -2.87 9.17 -9.03
CA PHE A 67 -3.09 8.64 -10.38
C PHE A 67 -3.72 9.72 -11.26
N PRO A 68 -2.94 10.39 -12.12
CA PRO A 68 -3.50 11.32 -13.10
C PRO A 68 -4.40 10.54 -14.07
N GLY A 69 -5.59 11.07 -14.32
CA GLY A 69 -6.56 10.55 -15.28
C GLY A 69 -6.59 11.40 -16.52
#